data_AF-A0A925VCV4-F1
#
_entry.id   AF-A0A925VCV4-F1
#
_cell.length_a   1.000
_cell.length_b   1.000
_cell.length_c   1.000
_cell.angle_alpha   90.00
_cell.angle_beta   90.00
_cell.angle_gamma   90.00
#
_symmetry.space_group_name_H-M   'P 1'
#
loop_
_entity.id
_entity.type
_entity.pdbx_description
1 polymer ?
#
loop_
_entity_poly.entity_id
_entity_poly.type
_entity_poly.pdbx_seq_one_letter_code
_entity_poly.pdbx_strand_id
1 'polypeptide(L)'
;MRRLVVFALLSCACGSSASSSPRAEDCVAEAEPPSTRREPIVEVLHGTEVADPYRWLERAGDDEVVAWMKAQDQHARSELEALPGRDALRARLRELMYFDAVSAPKRYGTRTIYARRHADREKAIYYVRERDGAERVLLDPNNMSDDGSISIQGVFPSPDGKLVAYRVSRNNADAATLHLLDLDADTERIGERIAGARYAVPSWLPDSSGFYYTGLPTDPMIPPPELPG
;
A
#
# COMPACT_ATOMS: atom_id res chain seq x y z
N MET A 1 -11.29 32.01 67.74
CA MET A 1 -11.12 30.93 68.74
C MET A 1 -10.55 29.71 68.05
N ARG A 2 -9.41 29.19 68.54
CA ARG A 2 -8.79 27.92 68.14
C ARG A 2 -9.76 26.76 68.40
N ARG A 3 -9.71 25.69 67.58
CA ARG A 3 -9.57 24.32 68.10
C ARG A 3 -9.17 23.32 67.01
N LEU A 4 -7.98 22.77 67.26
CA LEU A 4 -7.45 21.48 66.79
C LEU A 4 -8.50 20.37 66.90
N VAL A 5 -8.58 19.47 65.93
CA VAL A 5 -9.13 18.13 66.13
C VAL A 5 -8.18 17.11 65.52
N VAL A 6 -7.87 16.12 66.35
CA VAL A 6 -6.85 15.09 66.24
C VAL A 6 -7.38 13.88 65.48
N PHE A 7 -6.48 13.26 64.71
CA PHE A 7 -6.65 11.98 64.02
C PHE A 7 -6.97 10.83 64.99
N ALA A 8 -7.97 10.00 64.66
CA ALA A 8 -8.14 8.67 65.21
C ALA A 8 -8.22 7.65 64.06
N LEU A 9 -7.20 6.81 63.97
CA LEU A 9 -7.12 5.66 63.07
C LEU A 9 -8.11 4.59 63.53
N LEU A 10 -9.04 4.20 62.64
CA LEU A 10 -9.84 3.00 62.78
C LEU A 10 -9.36 1.99 61.73
N SER A 11 -8.65 0.96 62.20
CA SER A 11 -8.23 -0.18 61.39
C SER A 11 -9.44 -1.05 61.06
N CYS A 12 -9.80 -1.13 59.78
CA CYS A 12 -10.80 -2.07 59.27
C CYS A 12 -10.06 -3.09 58.40
N ALA A 13 -9.89 -4.31 58.91
CA ALA A 13 -9.34 -5.43 58.18
C ALA A 13 -10.34 -5.87 57.10
N CYS A 14 -10.11 -5.45 55.84
CA CYS A 14 -10.77 -6.05 54.69
C CYS A 14 -10.03 -7.34 54.32
N GLY A 15 -10.67 -8.48 54.53
CA GLY A 15 -10.20 -9.76 54.04
C GLY A 15 -10.10 -9.74 52.52
N SER A 16 -8.91 -10.00 51.98
CA SER A 16 -8.73 -10.28 50.57
C SER A 16 -9.30 -11.66 50.25
N SER A 17 -10.55 -11.69 49.81
CA SER A 17 -11.04 -12.81 49.00
C SER A 17 -10.35 -12.73 47.64
N ALA A 18 -9.32 -13.54 47.43
CA ALA A 18 -8.76 -13.76 46.12
C ALA A 18 -9.84 -14.45 45.25
N SER A 19 -10.55 -13.69 44.42
CA SER A 19 -11.35 -14.27 43.35
C SER A 19 -10.37 -14.74 42.27
N SER A 20 -10.01 -16.01 42.28
CA SER A 20 -9.39 -16.66 41.13
C SER A 20 -10.44 -16.71 40.03
N SER A 21 -10.44 -15.73 39.13
CA SER A 21 -11.13 -15.85 37.85
C SER A 21 -10.42 -16.97 37.08
N PRO A 22 -11.10 -18.06 36.69
CA PRO A 22 -10.49 -19.01 35.79
C PRO A 22 -10.26 -18.28 34.47
N ARG A 23 -8.99 -18.07 34.11
CA ARG A 23 -8.65 -17.89 32.70
C ARG A 23 -9.00 -19.23 32.06
N ALA A 24 -10.07 -19.24 31.27
CA ALA A 24 -10.26 -20.32 30.31
C ALA A 24 -9.05 -20.24 29.37
N GLU A 25 -8.05 -21.07 29.65
CA GLU A 25 -7.08 -21.51 28.67
C GLU A 25 -7.83 -22.45 27.71
N ASP A 26 -8.69 -21.86 26.88
CA ASP A 26 -9.05 -22.51 25.62
C ASP A 26 -7.81 -22.39 24.74
N CYS A 27 -6.88 -23.32 24.93
CA CYS A 27 -5.84 -23.61 23.95
C CYS A 27 -6.57 -24.07 22.69
N VAL A 28 -6.82 -23.15 21.77
CA VAL A 28 -7.21 -23.48 20.40
C VAL A 28 -6.12 -24.41 19.89
N ALA A 29 -6.49 -25.65 19.54
CA ALA A 29 -5.56 -26.59 18.94
C ALA A 29 -5.00 -25.94 17.67
N GLU A 30 -3.72 -25.59 17.69
CA GLU A 30 -3.05 -24.90 16.60
C GLU A 30 -3.01 -25.86 15.40
N ALA A 31 -3.77 -25.53 14.35
CA ALA A 31 -3.76 -26.34 13.14
C ALA A 31 -2.36 -26.24 12.52
N GLU A 32 -1.76 -27.37 12.17
CA GLU A 32 -0.43 -27.33 11.57
C GLU A 32 -0.49 -26.65 10.19
N PRO A 33 0.52 -25.83 9.85
CA PRO A 33 0.57 -25.20 8.54
C PRO A 33 0.75 -26.22 7.42
N PRO A 34 0.39 -25.89 6.18
CA PRO A 34 0.58 -26.77 5.04
C PRO A 34 2.05 -27.24 4.92
N SER A 35 2.23 -28.55 4.77
CA SER A 35 3.54 -29.17 4.60
C SER A 35 4.29 -28.56 3.42
N THR A 36 5.58 -28.28 3.61
CA THR A 36 6.46 -27.70 2.59
C THR A 36 7.62 -28.65 2.30
N ARG A 37 7.68 -29.14 1.05
CA ARG A 37 8.72 -30.07 0.60
C ARG A 37 10.10 -29.42 0.69
N ARG A 38 11.08 -30.20 1.16
CA ARG A 38 12.48 -29.80 1.26
C ARG A 38 13.30 -30.50 0.18
N GLU A 39 14.18 -29.76 -0.46
CA GLU A 39 15.17 -30.26 -1.41
C GLU A 39 16.58 -30.22 -0.80
N PRO A 40 17.48 -31.13 -1.17
CA PRO A 40 18.86 -31.11 -0.69
C PRO A 40 19.74 -30.15 -1.52
N ILE A 41 19.28 -28.91 -1.74
CA ILE A 41 20.03 -27.89 -2.48
C ILE A 41 21.00 -27.21 -1.52
N VAL A 42 22.29 -27.20 -1.88
CA VAL A 42 23.37 -26.56 -1.13
C VAL A 42 24.27 -25.81 -2.11
N GLU A 43 24.53 -24.53 -1.84
CA GLU A 43 25.50 -23.72 -2.56
C GLU A 43 26.77 -23.53 -1.72
N VAL A 44 27.92 -23.32 -2.37
CA VAL A 44 29.18 -23.01 -1.68
C VAL A 44 29.54 -21.55 -1.95
N LEU A 45 29.34 -20.70 -0.94
CA LEU A 45 29.63 -19.27 -1.02
C LEU A 45 30.92 -18.99 -0.24
N HIS A 46 31.97 -18.56 -0.95
CA HIS A 46 33.29 -18.26 -0.36
C HIS A 46 33.86 -19.42 0.50
N GLY A 47 33.64 -20.67 0.07
CA GLY A 47 34.08 -21.88 0.78
C GLY A 47 33.16 -22.33 1.92
N THR A 48 32.02 -21.67 2.13
CA THR A 48 31.01 -22.05 3.13
C THR A 48 29.81 -22.71 2.45
N GLU A 49 29.39 -23.89 2.92
CA GLU A 49 28.17 -24.54 2.48
C GLU A 49 26.92 -23.82 3.05
N VAL A 50 25.97 -23.49 2.17
CA VAL A 50 24.71 -22.81 2.50
C VAL A 50 23.56 -23.60 1.88
N ALA A 51 22.76 -24.25 2.73
CA ALA A 51 21.60 -25.02 2.29
C ALA A 51 20.41 -24.11 1.99
N ASP A 52 19.75 -24.33 0.86
CA ASP A 52 18.49 -23.69 0.48
C ASP A 52 17.43 -24.71 0.07
N PRO A 53 16.82 -25.39 1.05
CA PRO A 53 15.90 -26.48 0.77
C PRO A 53 14.58 -26.07 0.13
N TYR A 54 14.32 -24.76 0.00
CA TYR A 54 13.06 -24.23 -0.51
C TYR A 54 13.26 -23.40 -1.80
N ARG A 55 14.42 -23.50 -2.45
CA ARG A 55 14.73 -22.85 -3.73
C ARG A 55 13.65 -23.02 -4.80
N TRP A 56 12.92 -24.15 -4.79
CA TRP A 56 11.81 -24.39 -5.70
C TRP A 56 10.68 -23.34 -5.58
N LEU A 57 10.48 -22.73 -4.42
CA LEU A 57 9.50 -21.65 -4.20
C LEU A 57 9.84 -20.35 -4.95
N GLU A 58 11.08 -20.17 -5.42
CA GLU A 58 11.46 -19.00 -6.21
C GLU A 58 10.80 -18.99 -7.60
N ARG A 59 10.30 -20.14 -8.07
CA ARG A 59 9.58 -20.27 -9.35
C ARG A 59 8.10 -19.95 -9.18
N ALA A 60 7.78 -18.70 -8.87
CA ALA A 60 6.41 -18.26 -8.54
C ALA A 60 5.33 -18.56 -9.60
N GLY A 61 5.73 -18.84 -10.86
CA GLY A 61 4.82 -19.21 -11.94
C GLY A 61 4.51 -20.71 -12.03
N ASP A 62 5.24 -21.57 -11.31
CA ASP A 62 5.04 -23.01 -11.36
C ASP A 62 3.75 -23.42 -10.63
N ASP A 63 3.00 -24.36 -11.20
CA ASP A 63 1.72 -24.82 -10.63
C ASP A 63 1.86 -25.34 -9.18
N GLU A 64 2.98 -26.01 -8.85
CA GLU A 64 3.27 -26.47 -7.48
C GLU A 64 3.38 -25.29 -6.50
N VAL A 65 4.05 -24.21 -6.90
CA VAL A 65 4.24 -23.02 -6.06
C VAL A 65 2.92 -22.27 -5.90
N VAL A 66 2.15 -22.12 -6.97
CA VAL A 66 0.81 -21.50 -6.92
C VAL A 66 -0.13 -22.30 -6.02
N ALA A 67 -0.09 -23.64 -6.08
CA ALA A 67 -0.88 -24.51 -5.20
C ALA A 67 -0.45 -24.36 -3.73
N TRP A 68 0.86 -24.35 -3.48
CA TRP A 68 1.42 -24.12 -2.14
C TRP A 68 0.99 -22.75 -1.57
N MET A 69 1.10 -21.67 -2.36
CA MET A 69 0.67 -20.33 -1.96
C MET A 69 -0.81 -20.28 -1.57
N LYS A 70 -1.67 -20.94 -2.35
CA LYS A 70 -3.11 -21.02 -2.05
C LYS A 70 -3.39 -21.79 -0.76
N ALA A 71 -2.67 -22.89 -0.52
CA ALA A 71 -2.82 -23.66 0.71
C ALA A 71 -2.40 -22.82 1.94
N GLN A 72 -1.30 -22.08 1.83
CA GLN A 72 -0.83 -21.18 2.90
C GLN A 72 -1.80 -20.03 3.15
N ASP A 73 -2.30 -19.35 2.10
CA ASP A 73 -3.32 -18.30 2.25
C ASP A 73 -4.58 -18.87 2.90
N GLN A 74 -5.08 -20.02 2.45
CA GLN A 74 -6.27 -20.65 3.03
C GLN A 74 -6.10 -20.95 4.52
N HIS A 75 -4.97 -21.55 4.92
CA HIS A 75 -4.68 -21.83 6.32
C HIS A 75 -4.58 -20.55 7.15
N ALA A 76 -3.84 -19.54 6.68
CA ALA A 76 -3.76 -18.26 7.37
C ALA A 76 -5.14 -17.58 7.51
N ARG A 77 -5.98 -17.65 6.47
CA ARG A 77 -7.34 -17.11 6.51
C ARG A 77 -8.20 -17.82 7.54
N SER A 78 -8.15 -19.15 7.64
CA SER A 78 -8.93 -19.89 8.62
C SER A 78 -8.54 -19.54 10.05
N GLU A 79 -7.23 -19.44 10.33
CA GLU A 79 -6.73 -19.03 11.65
C GLU A 79 -7.19 -17.60 12.00
N LEU A 80 -7.00 -16.65 11.07
CA LEU A 80 -7.38 -15.26 11.30
C LEU A 80 -8.90 -15.09 11.46
N GLU A 81 -9.71 -15.81 10.70
CA GLU A 81 -11.17 -15.77 10.78
C GLU A 81 -11.71 -16.33 12.09
N ALA A 82 -11.02 -17.29 12.69
CA ALA A 82 -11.38 -17.84 14.00
C ALA A 82 -11.07 -16.89 15.17
N LEU A 83 -10.27 -15.84 14.98
CA LEU A 83 -9.85 -14.96 16.07
C LEU A 83 -11.03 -14.21 16.71
N PRO A 84 -11.25 -14.32 18.03
CA PRO A 84 -12.30 -13.60 18.71
C PRO A 84 -12.05 -12.09 18.63
N GLY A 85 -13.09 -11.33 18.31
CA GLY A 85 -13.03 -9.87 18.22
C GLY A 85 -12.48 -9.32 16.90
N ARG A 86 -12.11 -10.17 15.92
CA ARG A 86 -11.67 -9.73 14.58
C ARG A 86 -12.66 -8.78 13.92
N ASP A 87 -13.95 -9.11 13.94
CA ASP A 87 -14.96 -8.31 13.26
C ASP A 87 -15.19 -6.96 13.96
N ALA A 88 -15.13 -6.93 15.29
CA ALA A 88 -15.20 -5.69 16.06
C ALA A 88 -13.99 -4.78 15.77
N LEU A 89 -12.78 -5.35 15.70
CA LEU A 89 -11.58 -4.63 15.33
C LEU A 89 -11.67 -4.10 13.89
N ARG A 90 -12.12 -4.94 12.94
CA ARG A 90 -12.31 -4.55 11.54
C ARG A 90 -13.30 -3.40 11.40
N ALA A 91 -14.44 -3.46 12.10
CA ALA A 91 -15.43 -2.39 12.12
C ALA A 91 -14.83 -1.09 12.67
N ARG A 92 -14.11 -1.17 13.79
CA ARG A 92 -13.49 0.00 14.41
C ARG A 92 -12.41 0.64 13.52
N LEU A 93 -11.60 -0.17 12.87
CA LEU A 93 -10.60 0.32 11.90
C LEU A 93 -11.28 0.99 10.70
N ARG A 94 -12.39 0.44 10.20
CA ARG A 94 -13.15 1.05 9.11
C ARG A 94 -13.64 2.45 9.48
N GLU A 95 -14.24 2.63 10.66
CA GLU A 95 -14.68 3.96 11.15
C GLU A 95 -13.53 4.97 11.23
N LEU A 96 -12.35 4.52 11.67
CA LEU A 96 -11.19 5.39 11.86
C LEU A 96 -10.46 5.71 10.55
N MET A 97 -10.46 4.77 9.60
CA MET A 97 -9.70 4.90 8.37
C MET A 97 -10.49 5.56 7.24
N TYR A 98 -11.81 5.38 7.15
CA TYR A 98 -12.62 5.91 6.06
C TYR A 98 -13.22 7.27 6.44
N PHE A 99 -12.45 8.32 6.19
CA PHE A 99 -12.84 9.72 6.39
C PHE A 99 -12.42 10.58 5.20
N ASP A 100 -13.08 11.72 5.02
CA ASP A 100 -12.76 12.66 3.97
C ASP A 100 -11.47 13.43 4.28
N ALA A 101 -10.57 13.50 3.32
CA ALA A 101 -9.31 14.24 3.46
C ALA A 101 -8.94 14.92 2.14
N VAL A 102 -8.34 16.10 2.23
CA VAL A 102 -7.84 16.86 1.07
C VAL A 102 -6.36 17.15 1.28
N SER A 103 -5.54 16.87 0.27
CA SER A 103 -4.13 17.24 0.29
C SER A 103 -3.96 18.76 0.18
N ALA A 104 -2.83 19.29 0.64
CA ALA A 104 -2.51 20.70 0.41
C ALA A 104 -2.60 21.04 -1.11
N PRO A 105 -3.40 22.03 -1.51
CA PRO A 105 -3.50 22.44 -2.90
C PRO A 105 -2.19 23.06 -3.38
N LYS A 106 -1.76 22.65 -4.58
CA LYS A 106 -0.54 23.18 -5.21
C LYS A 106 -0.89 23.85 -6.53
N ARG A 107 -0.28 25.00 -6.76
CA ARG A 107 -0.52 25.80 -7.97
C ARG A 107 0.55 25.54 -9.02
N TYR A 108 0.11 25.39 -10.26
CA TYR A 108 0.92 25.22 -11.47
C TYR A 108 0.33 26.12 -12.55
N GLY A 109 1.05 27.18 -12.95
CA GLY A 109 0.50 28.25 -13.78
C GLY A 109 -0.80 28.87 -13.23
N THR A 110 -1.89 28.75 -13.99
CA THR A 110 -3.24 29.20 -13.60
C THR A 110 -4.07 28.13 -12.90
N ARG A 111 -3.56 26.90 -12.78
CA ARG A 111 -4.28 25.74 -12.25
C ARG A 111 -3.86 25.40 -10.84
N THR A 112 -4.80 24.86 -10.08
CA THR A 112 -4.56 24.28 -8.75
C THR A 112 -4.88 22.80 -8.82
N ILE A 113 -3.94 21.95 -8.40
CA ILE A 113 -4.07 20.50 -8.39
C ILE A 113 -3.94 19.98 -6.96
N TYR A 114 -4.78 19.01 -6.61
CA TYR A 114 -4.79 18.35 -5.30
C TYR A 114 -5.45 16.98 -5.38
N ALA A 115 -5.19 16.15 -4.38
CA ALA A 115 -5.90 14.89 -4.17
C ALA A 115 -6.97 15.06 -3.09
N ARG A 116 -8.11 14.39 -3.26
CA ARG A 116 -9.14 14.23 -2.25
C ARG A 116 -9.42 12.75 -2.06
N ARG A 117 -9.31 12.31 -0.81
CA ARG A 117 -9.80 11.01 -0.35
C ARG A 117 -11.24 11.20 0.10
N HIS A 118 -12.12 10.34 -0.39
CA HIS A 118 -13.51 10.28 0.05
C HIS A 118 -13.69 9.08 0.98
N ALA A 119 -14.52 9.23 2.00
CA ALA A 119 -14.80 8.18 2.97
C ALA A 119 -15.48 6.94 2.35
N ASP A 120 -15.99 7.02 1.12
CA ASP A 120 -16.63 5.91 0.40
C ASP A 120 -15.75 5.33 -0.72
N ARG A 121 -14.50 5.79 -0.88
CA ARG A 121 -13.58 5.35 -1.93
C ARG A 121 -12.31 4.74 -1.37
N GLU A 122 -11.79 3.75 -2.09
CA GLU A 122 -10.54 3.07 -1.75
C GLU A 122 -9.32 3.94 -2.05
N LYS A 123 -9.35 4.69 -3.16
CA LYS A 123 -8.21 5.50 -3.61
C LYS A 123 -8.59 6.97 -3.72
N ALA A 124 -7.62 7.83 -3.41
CA ALA A 124 -7.78 9.28 -3.60
C ALA A 124 -7.97 9.61 -5.08
N ILE A 125 -8.83 10.59 -5.35
CA ILE A 125 -9.09 11.15 -6.67
C ILE A 125 -8.30 12.45 -6.79
N TYR A 126 -7.63 12.65 -7.92
CA TYR A 126 -6.95 13.89 -8.22
C TYR A 126 -7.92 14.85 -8.90
N TYR A 127 -7.89 16.10 -8.48
CA TYR A 127 -8.72 17.17 -8.98
C TYR A 127 -7.85 18.30 -9.52
N VAL A 128 -8.39 19.01 -10.49
CA VAL A 128 -7.83 20.26 -11.01
C VAL A 128 -8.89 21.35 -10.98
N ARG A 129 -8.46 22.57 -10.66
CA ARG A 129 -9.28 23.77 -10.67
C ARG A 129 -8.53 24.89 -11.39
N GLU A 130 -9.18 25.52 -12.36
CA GLU A 130 -8.69 26.78 -12.95
C GLU A 130 -8.82 27.93 -11.96
N ARG A 131 -7.99 28.97 -12.07
CA ARG A 131 -7.92 30.12 -11.14
C ARG A 131 -9.30 30.61 -10.65
N ASP A 132 -10.24 30.75 -11.57
CA ASP A 132 -11.60 31.24 -11.31
C ASP A 132 -12.68 30.25 -11.80
N GLY A 133 -12.28 28.99 -12.05
CA GLY A 133 -13.15 27.97 -12.63
C GLY A 133 -13.69 26.96 -11.63
N ALA A 134 -14.60 26.11 -12.13
CA ALA A 134 -15.07 24.96 -11.37
C ALA A 134 -13.95 23.94 -11.16
N GLU A 135 -14.05 23.20 -10.06
CA GLU A 135 -13.28 21.97 -9.88
C GLU A 135 -13.75 20.92 -10.89
N ARG A 136 -12.81 20.14 -11.45
CA ARG A 136 -13.09 18.92 -12.20
C ARG A 136 -12.17 17.79 -11.78
N VAL A 137 -12.63 16.56 -11.99
CA VAL A 137 -11.78 15.36 -11.83
C VAL A 137 -10.65 15.44 -12.86
N LEU A 138 -9.43 15.24 -12.38
CA LEU A 138 -8.23 15.14 -13.18
C LEU A 138 -7.90 13.67 -13.46
N LEU A 139 -7.77 12.86 -12.40
CA LEU A 139 -7.50 11.43 -12.50
C LEU A 139 -8.27 10.68 -11.39
N ASP A 140 -9.00 9.64 -11.77
CA ASP A 140 -9.74 8.78 -10.83
C ASP A 140 -9.28 7.31 -10.94
N PRO A 141 -8.37 6.86 -10.07
CA PRO A 141 -7.85 5.49 -10.12
C PRO A 141 -8.87 4.43 -9.67
N ASN A 142 -10.04 4.82 -9.16
CA ASN A 142 -11.10 3.88 -8.81
C ASN A 142 -11.83 3.36 -10.05
N ASN A 143 -11.77 4.09 -11.18
CA ASN A 143 -12.46 3.77 -12.43
C ASN A 143 -11.50 3.31 -13.55
N MET A 144 -10.24 3.03 -13.23
CA MET A 144 -9.22 2.62 -14.21
C MET A 144 -9.11 1.09 -14.37
N SER A 145 -9.74 0.29 -13.49
CA SER A 145 -9.90 -1.15 -13.66
C SER A 145 -11.08 -1.69 -12.84
N ASP A 146 -11.73 -2.74 -13.35
CA ASP A 146 -12.90 -3.35 -12.71
C ASP A 146 -12.58 -3.98 -11.34
N ASP A 147 -11.37 -4.52 -11.21
CA ASP A 147 -10.86 -5.19 -10.00
C ASP A 147 -10.14 -4.24 -9.04
N GLY A 148 -10.03 -2.95 -9.38
CA GLY A 148 -9.25 -1.98 -8.60
C GLY A 148 -7.74 -2.25 -8.55
N SER A 149 -7.18 -3.10 -9.41
CA SER A 149 -5.73 -3.36 -9.49
C SER A 149 -4.90 -2.17 -9.96
N ILE A 150 -5.48 -1.19 -10.65
CA ILE A 150 -4.72 -0.03 -11.14
C ILE A 150 -4.57 1.03 -10.06
N SER A 151 -3.34 1.54 -9.90
CA SER A 151 -2.98 2.59 -8.95
C SER A 151 -2.22 3.71 -9.64
N ILE A 152 -2.43 4.95 -9.17
CA ILE A 152 -1.61 6.10 -9.54
C ILE A 152 -0.58 6.29 -8.44
N GLN A 153 0.68 6.15 -8.82
CA GLN A 153 1.84 6.17 -7.93
C GLN A 153 2.50 7.55 -7.84
N GLY A 154 2.04 8.51 -8.65
CA GLY A 154 2.55 9.87 -8.66
C GLY A 154 1.90 10.72 -9.74
N VAL A 155 1.77 12.02 -9.46
CA VAL A 155 1.24 13.04 -10.36
C VAL A 155 2.22 14.21 -10.36
N PHE A 156 2.70 14.56 -11.55
CA PHE A 156 3.81 15.48 -11.79
C PHE A 156 3.39 16.51 -12.85
N PRO A 157 2.71 17.59 -12.45
CA PRO A 157 2.33 18.67 -13.35
C PRO A 157 3.53 19.49 -13.83
N SER A 158 3.49 19.98 -15.06
CA SER A 158 4.47 20.93 -15.59
C SER A 158 4.39 22.28 -14.86
N PRO A 159 5.48 23.08 -14.82
CA PRO A 159 5.48 24.40 -14.18
C PRO A 159 4.37 25.34 -14.65
N ASP A 160 4.05 25.32 -15.94
CA ASP A 160 2.97 26.12 -16.53
C ASP A 160 1.57 25.53 -16.31
N GLY A 161 1.47 24.31 -15.78
CA GLY A 161 0.22 23.61 -15.51
C GLY A 161 -0.50 23.08 -16.75
N LYS A 162 0.13 23.02 -17.92
CA LYS A 162 -0.53 22.52 -19.15
C LYS A 162 -0.47 21.01 -19.31
N LEU A 163 0.62 20.40 -18.84
CA LEU A 163 0.85 18.98 -18.97
C LEU A 163 0.93 18.33 -17.59
N VAL A 164 0.47 17.08 -17.49
CA VAL A 164 0.59 16.27 -16.29
C VAL A 164 1.17 14.93 -16.67
N ALA A 165 2.40 14.67 -16.21
CA ALA A 165 2.94 13.31 -16.21
C ALA A 165 2.40 12.58 -14.99
N TYR A 166 1.91 11.35 -15.16
CA TYR A 166 1.46 10.53 -14.03
C TYR A 166 1.90 9.09 -14.19
N ARG A 167 2.23 8.45 -13.06
CA ARG A 167 2.78 7.11 -13.03
C ARG A 167 1.70 6.12 -12.64
N VAL A 168 1.50 5.10 -13.47
CA VAL A 168 0.49 4.05 -13.29
C VAL A 168 1.17 2.71 -13.05
N SER A 169 0.72 1.97 -12.03
CA SER A 169 1.10 0.57 -11.83
C SER A 169 -0.10 -0.33 -11.55
N ARG A 170 0.02 -1.60 -11.93
CA ARG A 170 -0.97 -2.65 -11.65
C ARG A 170 -0.54 -3.43 -10.42
N ASN A 171 -1.50 -3.80 -9.58
CA ASN A 171 -1.30 -4.57 -8.35
C ASN A 171 -0.25 -3.94 -7.42
N ASN A 172 -0.14 -2.61 -7.44
CA ASN A 172 0.87 -1.86 -6.70
C ASN A 172 2.32 -2.33 -6.98
N ALA A 173 2.57 -2.88 -8.17
CA ALA A 173 3.91 -3.29 -8.58
C ALA A 173 4.84 -2.08 -8.70
N ASP A 174 6.13 -2.31 -8.47
CA ASP A 174 7.18 -1.32 -8.76
C ASP A 174 7.28 -1.01 -10.26
N ALA A 175 6.99 -2.01 -11.09
CA ALA A 175 6.89 -1.84 -12.53
C ALA A 175 5.74 -0.88 -12.83
N ALA A 176 6.08 0.21 -13.53
CA ALA A 176 5.14 1.28 -13.82
C ALA A 176 5.31 1.82 -15.24
N THR A 177 4.27 2.48 -15.71
CA THR A 177 4.24 3.24 -16.96
C THR A 177 4.00 4.71 -16.63
N LEU A 178 4.78 5.60 -17.23
CA LEU A 178 4.50 7.02 -17.23
C LEU A 178 3.57 7.36 -18.38
N HIS A 179 2.53 8.11 -18.07
CA HIS A 179 1.54 8.63 -18.99
C HIS A 179 1.63 10.15 -19.01
N LEU A 180 1.30 10.77 -20.14
CA LEU A 180 1.19 12.22 -20.25
C LEU A 180 -0.23 12.67 -20.62
N LEU A 181 -0.77 13.59 -19.84
CA LEU A 181 -2.09 14.20 -20.03
C LEU A 181 -1.93 15.68 -20.38
N ASP A 182 -2.63 16.11 -21.44
CA ASP A 182 -2.78 17.52 -21.80
C ASP A 182 -4.06 18.07 -21.17
N LEU A 183 -3.92 19.09 -20.31
CA LEU A 183 -5.03 19.69 -19.58
C LEU A 183 -5.83 20.71 -20.37
N ASP A 184 -5.28 21.26 -21.46
CA ASP A 184 -5.98 22.18 -22.35
C ASP A 184 -6.91 21.40 -23.30
N ALA A 185 -6.44 20.25 -23.78
CA ALA A 185 -7.20 19.34 -24.64
C ALA A 185 -8.05 18.32 -23.86
N ASP A 186 -7.83 18.20 -22.55
CA ASP A 186 -8.44 17.21 -21.65
C ASP A 186 -8.37 15.77 -22.18
N THR A 187 -7.24 15.45 -22.81
CA THR A 187 -6.99 14.14 -23.42
C THR A 187 -5.60 13.64 -23.07
N GLU A 188 -5.48 12.33 -22.81
CA GLU A 188 -4.18 11.68 -22.81
C GLU A 188 -3.50 12.00 -24.15
N ARG A 189 -2.22 12.41 -24.13
CA ARG A 189 -1.45 12.55 -25.36
C ARG A 189 -1.16 11.14 -25.87
N ILE A 190 -2.08 10.63 -26.69
CA ILE A 190 -2.01 9.29 -27.26
C ILE A 190 -0.66 9.16 -27.99
N GLY A 191 0.15 8.19 -27.57
CA GLY A 191 1.51 7.94 -28.07
C GLY A 191 2.60 8.21 -27.05
N GLU A 192 2.35 8.99 -25.99
CA GLU A 192 3.31 9.27 -24.93
C GLU A 192 3.07 8.37 -23.71
N ARG A 193 3.32 7.07 -23.90
CA ARG A 193 3.43 6.09 -22.81
C ARG A 193 4.86 5.60 -22.70
N ILE A 194 5.47 5.87 -21.57
CA ILE A 194 6.86 5.56 -21.32
C ILE A 194 6.89 4.37 -20.36
N ALA A 195 7.15 3.18 -20.92
CA ALA A 195 7.34 1.96 -20.14
C ALA A 195 8.67 2.01 -19.36
N GLY A 196 8.84 1.09 -18.41
CA GLY A 196 10.08 1.00 -17.63
C GLY A 196 10.22 2.10 -16.58
N ALA A 197 9.13 2.76 -16.20
CA ALA A 197 9.13 3.87 -15.27
C ALA A 197 9.19 3.44 -13.79
N ARG A 198 9.92 2.35 -13.49
CA ARG A 198 10.13 1.87 -12.11
C ARG A 198 10.83 2.97 -11.31
N TYR A 199 10.20 3.36 -10.20
CA TYR A 199 10.61 4.48 -9.35
C TYR A 199 10.81 5.84 -10.04
N ALA A 200 10.34 6.01 -11.28
CA ALA A 200 10.52 7.25 -12.01
C ALA A 200 9.80 8.43 -11.34
N VAL A 201 10.52 9.53 -11.18
CA VAL A 201 10.00 10.82 -10.72
C VAL A 201 10.31 11.85 -11.82
N PRO A 202 9.34 12.16 -12.70
CA PRO A 202 9.48 13.20 -13.72
C PRO A 202 9.89 14.55 -13.11
N SER A 203 11.01 15.08 -13.58
CA SER A 203 11.51 16.41 -13.22
C SER A 203 11.42 17.33 -14.43
N TRP A 204 10.41 18.19 -14.44
CA TRP A 204 10.15 19.14 -15.53
C TRP A 204 11.24 20.20 -15.66
N LEU A 205 11.55 20.55 -16.90
CA LEU A 205 12.32 21.73 -17.25
C LEU A 205 11.53 22.99 -16.85
N PRO A 206 12.21 24.09 -16.46
CA PRO A 206 11.54 25.34 -16.06
C PRO A 206 10.60 25.92 -17.13
N ASP A 207 10.89 25.69 -18.40
CA ASP A 207 10.11 26.16 -19.54
C ASP A 207 8.97 25.21 -19.95
N SER A 208 8.76 24.11 -19.22
CA SER A 208 7.75 23.07 -19.48
C SER A 208 7.91 22.34 -20.82
N SER A 209 9.06 22.48 -21.51
CA SER A 209 9.29 21.84 -22.83
C SER A 209 9.52 20.33 -22.75
N GLY A 210 9.87 19.81 -21.58
CA GLY A 210 10.09 18.39 -21.34
C GLY A 210 10.45 18.11 -19.88
N PHE A 211 10.76 16.85 -19.57
CA PHE A 211 11.18 16.41 -18.24
C PHE A 211 12.23 15.31 -18.31
N TYR A 212 13.06 15.23 -17.28
CA TYR A 212 13.95 14.09 -17.05
C TYR A 212 13.23 13.03 -16.21
N TYR A 213 13.56 11.75 -16.43
CA TYR A 213 13.05 10.64 -15.65
C TYR A 213 14.08 9.50 -15.62
N THR A 214 13.98 8.61 -14.62
CA THR A 214 14.73 7.35 -14.59
C THR A 214 13.92 6.27 -15.32
N GLY A 215 14.54 5.60 -16.27
CA GLY A 215 13.92 4.52 -17.03
C GLY A 215 14.73 3.23 -16.90
N LEU A 216 14.04 2.11 -16.75
CA LEU A 216 14.62 0.78 -16.91
C LEU A 216 14.38 0.28 -18.34
N PRO A 217 15.31 -0.51 -18.89
CA PRO A 217 15.06 -1.27 -20.10
C PRO A 217 13.80 -2.12 -19.96
N THR A 218 13.03 -2.22 -21.04
CA THR A 218 11.81 -3.02 -21.12
C THR A 218 11.90 -4.14 -22.14
N ASP A 219 13.10 -4.36 -22.68
CA ASP A 219 13.37 -5.45 -23.61
C ASP A 219 13.18 -6.79 -22.87
N PRO A 220 12.22 -7.63 -23.31
CA PRO A 220 11.98 -8.93 -22.68
C PRO A 220 13.18 -9.88 -22.80
N MET A 221 14.15 -9.58 -23.66
CA MET A 221 15.38 -10.35 -23.80
C MET A 221 16.39 -10.08 -22.68
N ILE A 222 16.22 -9.02 -21.88
CA ILE A 222 17.06 -8.76 -20.72
C ILE A 222 16.50 -9.56 -19.54
N PRO A 223 17.21 -10.58 -19.04
CA PRO A 223 16.72 -11.39 -17.94
C PRO A 223 16.63 -10.56 -16.65
N PRO A 224 15.71 -10.87 -15.72
CA PRO A 224 15.50 -10.06 -14.52
C PRO A 224 16.75 -9.74 -13.69
N PRO A 225 17.73 -10.66 -13.50
CA PRO A 225 18.96 -10.37 -12.77
C PRO A 225 19.89 -9.34 -13.45
N GLU A 226 19.70 -9.09 -14.74
CA GLU A 226 20.49 -8.13 -15.53
C GLU A 226 19.78 -6.77 -15.68
N LEU A 227 18.54 -6.65 -15.21
CA LEU A 227 17.88 -5.35 -15.13
C LEU A 227 18.56 -4.50 -14.04
N PRO A 228 18.88 -3.22 -14.32
CA PRO A 228 19.47 -2.36 -13.32
C PRO A 228 18.48 -2.13 -12.15
N GLY A 229 18.94 -2.36 -10.92
CA GLY A 229 18.18 -2.11 -9.68
C GLY A 229 17.62 -3.37 -9.06
#